data_AF-A0AAD9A0E1-F1
#
_entry.id   AF-A0AAD9A0E1-F1
#
_cell.length_a   1.000
_cell.length_b   1.000
_cell.length_c   1.000
_cell.angle_alpha   90.00
_cell.angle_beta   90.00
_cell.angle_gamma   90.00
#
_symmetry.space_group_name_H-M   'P 1'
#
loop_
_entity.id
_entity.type
_entity.pdbx_description
1 polymer ?
#
loop_
_entity_poly.entity_id
_entity_poly.type
_entity_poly.pdbx_seq_one_letter_code
_entity_poly.pdbx_strand_id
1 'polypeptide(L)'
;MDSLETKDFLKAEDALAQIGKIIEKMNDILGRIHERCKPDVFYHRIRPFLRGSRGIPSLPRGVFYDKGDMKGEWRGYRGGSNGQSALFHFLDIVLGVRHKPFRSTTSLASGVGTSDDFFREMVEYMPRHHRRLLSSFATRENLRDLIMSTVGKPYYAGLWKAYRTATERLVELRNSHMRIVARYIIVPSRTDRNAEIGGDGLIGTGSTALIPFLRQSRNETFHAVEFDAV
;
A
#
# COMPACT_ATOMS: atom_id res chain seq x y z
N MET A 1 0.98 -5.38 20.82
CA MET A 1 1.50 -4.09 21.31
C MET A 1 1.31 -4.00 22.82
N ASP A 2 0.08 -3.91 23.36
CA ASP A 2 -0.17 -3.89 24.81
C ASP A 2 0.50 -5.08 25.54
N SER A 3 0.34 -6.29 25.00
CA SER A 3 0.97 -7.50 25.56
C SER A 3 2.50 -7.45 25.59
N LEU A 4 3.16 -6.70 24.70
CA LEU A 4 4.61 -6.58 24.74
C LEU A 4 5.07 -5.53 25.74
N GLU A 5 4.32 -4.44 25.88
CA GLU A 5 4.55 -3.43 26.93
C GLU A 5 4.42 -4.08 28.33
N THR A 6 3.46 -4.99 28.50
CA THR A 6 3.29 -5.76 29.74
C THR A 6 4.13 -7.04 29.80
N LYS A 7 5.00 -7.30 28.82
CA LYS A 7 5.88 -8.49 28.72
C LYS A 7 5.14 -9.84 28.77
N ASP A 8 3.88 -9.87 28.32
CA ASP A 8 3.09 -11.07 28.08
C ASP A 8 3.36 -11.59 26.66
N PHE A 9 4.47 -12.31 26.51
CA PHE A 9 4.97 -12.76 25.22
C PHE A 9 4.15 -13.91 24.61
N LEU A 10 3.50 -14.74 25.42
CA LEU A 10 2.62 -15.80 24.93
C LEU A 10 1.39 -15.20 24.24
N LYS A 11 0.76 -14.21 24.87
CA LYS A 11 -0.37 -13.51 24.25
C LYS A 11 0.04 -12.71 23.01
N ALA A 12 1.25 -12.16 23.00
CA ALA A 12 1.79 -11.49 21.82
C ALA A 12 2.03 -12.47 20.66
N GLU A 13 2.55 -13.67 20.95
CA GLU A 13 2.72 -14.76 19.99
C GLU A 13 1.38 -15.19 19.38
N ASP A 14 0.37 -15.44 20.21
CA ASP A 14 -0.98 -15.81 19.76
C ASP A 14 -1.60 -14.73 18.86
N ALA A 15 -1.47 -13.46 19.24
CA ALA A 15 -1.99 -12.35 18.45
C ALA A 15 -1.31 -12.25 17.07
N LEU A 16 0.02 -12.44 17.01
CA LEU A 16 0.76 -12.47 15.74
C LEU A 16 0.35 -13.65 14.86
N ALA A 17 0.18 -14.84 15.46
CA ALA A 17 -0.31 -16.01 14.74
C ALA A 17 -1.72 -15.78 14.17
N GLN A 18 -2.60 -15.09 14.92
CA GLN A 18 -3.92 -14.70 14.42
C GLN A 18 -3.83 -13.68 13.27
N ILE A 19 -2.97 -12.67 13.37
CA ILE A 19 -2.72 -11.72 12.27
C ILE A 19 -2.29 -12.47 11.00
N GLY A 20 -1.35 -13.42 11.11
CA GLY A 20 -0.92 -14.24 9.99
C GLY A 20 -2.08 -15.00 9.32
N LYS A 21 -2.94 -15.65 10.11
CA LYS A 21 -4.14 -16.36 9.61
C LYS A 21 -5.14 -15.42 8.93
N ILE A 22 -5.30 -14.20 9.44
CA ILE A 22 -6.19 -13.20 8.84
C ILE A 22 -5.65 -12.74 7.49
N ILE A 23 -4.34 -12.45 7.39
CA ILE A 23 -3.70 -12.05 6.14
C ILE A 23 -3.80 -13.17 5.08
N GLU A 24 -3.64 -14.42 5.49
CA GLU A 24 -3.84 -15.58 4.61
C GLU A 24 -5.28 -15.64 4.06
N LYS A 25 -6.29 -15.49 4.92
CA LYS A 25 -7.70 -15.41 4.48
C LYS A 25 -7.96 -14.22 3.55
N MET A 26 -7.33 -13.06 3.81
CA MET A 26 -7.43 -11.90 2.91
C MET A 26 -6.87 -12.23 1.52
N ASN A 27 -5.78 -12.99 1.46
CA ASN A 27 -5.18 -13.43 0.20
C ASN A 27 -6.10 -14.40 -0.56
N ASP A 28 -6.75 -15.33 0.13
CA ASP A 28 -7.73 -16.23 -0.47
C ASP A 28 -8.91 -15.46 -1.07
N ILE A 29 -9.46 -14.49 -0.32
CA ILE A 29 -10.54 -13.62 -0.78
C ILE A 29 -10.10 -12.79 -1.99
N LEU A 30 -8.90 -12.20 -1.97
CA LEU A 30 -8.35 -11.46 -3.10
C LEU A 30 -8.25 -12.36 -4.35
N GLY A 31 -7.86 -13.62 -4.17
CA GLY A 31 -7.80 -14.62 -5.23
C GLY A 31 -9.12 -14.79 -5.98
N ARG A 32 -10.26 -14.62 -5.31
CA ARG A 32 -11.61 -14.81 -5.86
C ARG A 32 -12.13 -13.67 -6.74
N ILE A 33 -11.37 -12.58 -6.91
CA ILE A 33 -11.79 -11.43 -7.72
C ILE A 33 -12.21 -11.82 -9.16
N HIS A 34 -11.57 -12.86 -9.73
CA HIS A 34 -11.87 -13.35 -11.08
C HIS A 34 -13.25 -14.01 -11.21
N GLU A 35 -13.88 -14.43 -10.12
CA GLU A 35 -15.23 -15.01 -10.13
C GLU A 35 -16.28 -13.99 -10.60
N ARG A 36 -16.06 -12.69 -10.31
CA ARG A 36 -17.06 -11.63 -10.51
C ARG A 36 -16.53 -10.39 -11.23
N CYS A 37 -15.24 -10.34 -11.56
CA CYS A 37 -14.62 -9.21 -12.24
C CYS A 37 -13.85 -9.69 -13.47
N LYS A 38 -14.33 -9.34 -14.67
CA LYS A 38 -13.59 -9.63 -15.92
C LYS A 38 -12.49 -8.58 -16.13
N PRO A 39 -11.23 -8.96 -16.44
CA PRO A 39 -10.15 -8.01 -16.67
C PRO A 39 -10.47 -6.89 -17.66
N ASP A 40 -11.06 -7.21 -18.82
CA ASP A 40 -11.38 -6.22 -19.85
C ASP A 40 -12.46 -5.24 -19.38
N VAL A 41 -13.46 -5.72 -18.63
CA VAL A 41 -14.50 -4.87 -18.05
C VAL A 41 -13.89 -3.94 -17.02
N PHE A 42 -13.04 -4.44 -16.13
CA PHE A 42 -12.35 -3.60 -15.16
C PHE A 42 -11.51 -2.53 -15.86
N TYR A 43 -10.66 -2.92 -16.81
CA TYR A 43 -9.71 -2.02 -17.45
C TYR A 43 -10.38 -0.94 -18.31
N HIS A 44 -11.34 -1.31 -19.16
CA HIS A 44 -11.93 -0.39 -20.13
C HIS A 44 -13.18 0.32 -19.60
N ARG A 45 -13.94 -0.29 -18.69
CA ARG A 45 -15.24 0.25 -18.26
C ARG A 45 -15.27 0.78 -16.85
N ILE A 46 -14.41 0.30 -15.95
CA ILE A 46 -14.42 0.73 -14.54
C ILE A 46 -13.25 1.67 -14.24
N ARG A 47 -12.02 1.24 -14.56
CA ARG A 47 -10.78 1.97 -14.27
C ARG A 47 -10.78 3.42 -14.76
N PRO A 48 -11.37 3.81 -15.92
CA PRO A 48 -11.43 5.21 -16.33
C PRO A 48 -12.12 6.12 -15.31
N PHE A 49 -13.21 5.64 -14.69
CA PHE A 49 -13.94 6.39 -13.65
C PHE A 49 -13.20 6.48 -12.32
N LEU A 50 -12.18 5.62 -12.11
CA LEU A 50 -11.35 5.63 -10.91
C LEU A 50 -10.11 6.53 -11.05
N ARG A 51 -9.87 7.10 -12.24
CA ARG A 51 -8.75 8.03 -12.46
C ARG A 51 -9.04 9.36 -11.77
N GLY A 52 -8.00 9.96 -11.22
CA GLY A 52 -8.06 11.30 -10.63
C GLY A 52 -7.86 12.39 -11.66
N SER A 53 -7.84 13.63 -11.19
CA SER A 53 -7.58 14.84 -11.98
C SER A 53 -6.17 15.41 -11.77
N ARG A 54 -5.39 14.86 -10.83
CA ARG A 54 -4.04 15.35 -10.52
C ARG A 54 -3.00 14.82 -11.51
N GLY A 55 -2.34 15.74 -12.20
CA GLY A 55 -1.18 15.44 -13.04
C GLY A 55 -1.50 14.64 -14.29
N ILE A 56 -2.74 14.74 -14.80
CA ILE A 56 -3.13 14.09 -16.06
C ILE A 56 -3.14 15.12 -17.21
N PRO A 57 -2.67 14.77 -18.42
CA PRO A 57 -2.60 15.72 -19.55
C PRO A 57 -3.93 16.33 -19.96
N SER A 58 -5.03 15.57 -19.83
CA SER A 58 -6.38 16.03 -20.18
C SER A 58 -6.99 17.03 -19.19
N LEU A 59 -6.45 17.10 -17.96
CA LEU A 59 -6.87 18.05 -16.92
C LEU A 59 -5.62 18.71 -16.30
N PRO A 60 -4.91 19.58 -17.03
CA PRO A 60 -3.62 20.13 -16.59
C PRO A 60 -3.74 20.99 -15.32
N ARG A 61 -4.91 21.58 -15.07
CA ARG A 61 -5.23 22.33 -13.84
C ARG A 61 -6.10 21.54 -12.86
N GLY A 62 -6.40 20.27 -13.15
CA GLY A 62 -7.40 19.50 -12.43
C GLY A 62 -8.83 19.95 -12.76
N VAL A 63 -9.72 19.89 -11.76
CA VAL A 63 -11.14 20.24 -11.87
C VAL A 63 -11.38 21.58 -11.19
N PHE A 64 -12.19 22.46 -11.80
CA PHE A 64 -12.63 23.70 -11.17
C PHE A 64 -13.79 23.41 -10.22
N TYR A 65 -13.59 23.70 -8.93
CA TYR A 65 -14.62 23.59 -7.90
C TYR A 65 -15.29 24.95 -7.75
N ASP A 66 -16.45 25.10 -8.39
CA ASP A 66 -17.27 26.31 -8.34
C ASP A 66 -17.90 26.46 -6.94
N LYS A 67 -17.83 27.67 -6.39
CA LYS A 67 -18.44 28.07 -5.11
C LYS A 67 -19.58 29.08 -5.31
N GLY A 68 -19.96 29.39 -6.55
CA GLY A 68 -20.89 30.46 -6.89
C GLY A 68 -20.22 31.84 -6.94
N ASP A 69 -20.95 32.84 -7.41
CA ASP A 69 -20.53 34.26 -7.45
C ASP A 69 -19.17 34.50 -8.13
N MET A 70 -18.92 33.80 -9.24
CA MET A 70 -17.64 33.85 -9.97
C MET A 70 -16.41 33.48 -9.12
N LYS A 71 -16.61 32.77 -7.99
CA LYS A 71 -15.54 32.29 -7.11
C LYS A 71 -15.39 30.78 -7.25
N GLY A 72 -14.15 30.31 -7.25
CA GLY A 72 -13.84 28.89 -7.26
C GLY A 72 -12.35 28.66 -7.33
N GLU A 73 -11.96 27.40 -7.28
CA GLU A 73 -10.55 26.99 -7.25
C GLU A 73 -10.32 25.78 -8.15
N TRP A 74 -9.24 25.82 -8.92
CA TRP A 74 -8.74 24.66 -9.65
C TRP A 74 -8.07 23.70 -8.67
N ARG A 75 -8.49 22.43 -8.66
CA ARG A 75 -7.94 21.41 -7.77
C ARG A 75 -7.69 20.09 -8.49
N GLY A 76 -6.50 19.54 -8.30
CA GLY A 76 -6.13 18.20 -8.76
C GLY A 76 -6.15 17.21 -7.61
N TYR A 77 -6.91 16.13 -7.74
CA TYR A 77 -6.92 15.01 -6.78
C TYR A 77 -6.47 13.70 -7.44
N ARG A 78 -5.80 12.83 -6.70
CA ARG A 78 -5.42 11.50 -7.18
C ARG A 78 -6.66 10.62 -7.31
N GLY A 79 -6.58 9.64 -8.22
CA GLY A 79 -7.63 8.65 -8.38
C GLY A 79 -7.64 7.65 -7.24
N GLY A 80 -8.68 6.81 -7.23
CA GLY A 80 -8.83 5.74 -6.25
C GLY A 80 -7.68 4.74 -6.35
N SER A 81 -7.07 4.36 -5.23
CA SER A 81 -6.05 3.31 -5.20
C SER A 81 -6.09 2.52 -3.89
N ASN A 82 -5.58 1.28 -3.91
CA ASN A 82 -5.41 0.48 -2.70
C ASN A 82 -4.48 1.14 -1.66
N GLY A 83 -3.68 2.13 -2.06
CA GLY A 83 -2.90 2.95 -1.14
C GLY A 83 -3.77 3.73 -0.14
N GLN A 84 -5.05 3.94 -0.41
CA GLN A 84 -5.99 4.64 0.48
C GLN A 84 -6.66 3.70 1.51
N SER A 85 -6.32 2.41 1.51
CA SER A 85 -6.83 1.46 2.49
C SER A 85 -6.08 1.56 3.82
N ALA A 86 -6.77 1.97 4.88
CA ALA A 86 -6.19 2.04 6.22
C ALA A 86 -5.69 0.69 6.75
N LEU A 87 -6.26 -0.42 6.28
CA LEU A 87 -5.87 -1.77 6.71
C LEU A 87 -4.42 -2.08 6.34
N PHE A 88 -3.99 -1.76 5.11
CA PHE A 88 -2.61 -2.04 4.69
C PHE A 88 -1.61 -1.19 5.47
N HIS A 89 -1.93 0.09 5.71
CA HIS A 89 -1.10 0.97 6.54
C HIS A 89 -1.02 0.46 7.98
N PHE A 90 -2.14 -0.02 8.54
CA PHE A 90 -2.16 -0.59 9.87
C PHE A 90 -1.26 -1.82 9.98
N LEU A 91 -1.35 -2.74 9.01
CA LEU A 91 -0.49 -3.92 8.97
C LEU A 91 0.99 -3.54 8.85
N ASP A 92 1.33 -2.53 8.04
CA ASP A 92 2.69 -2.05 7.90
C ASP A 92 3.22 -1.44 9.20
N ILE A 93 2.44 -0.59 9.87
CA ILE A 93 2.81 0.01 11.16
C ILE A 93 3.01 -1.08 12.20
N VAL A 94 2.04 -2.00 12.33
CA VAL A 94 2.08 -3.05 13.35
C VAL A 94 3.21 -4.04 13.08
N LEU A 95 3.47 -4.46 11.85
CA LEU A 95 4.57 -5.37 11.52
C LEU A 95 5.91 -4.64 11.31
N GLY A 96 5.97 -3.33 11.54
CA GLY A 96 7.20 -2.54 11.46
C GLY A 96 7.79 -2.41 10.05
N VAL A 97 6.97 -2.50 9.01
CA VAL A 97 7.36 -2.26 7.61
C VAL A 97 7.58 -0.76 7.40
N ARG A 98 8.78 -0.38 6.93
CA ARG A 98 9.13 1.03 6.67
C ARG A 98 9.21 1.28 5.17
N HIS A 99 8.38 2.20 4.69
CA HIS A 99 8.32 2.60 3.29
C HIS A 99 9.21 3.81 3.01
N LYS A 100 10.15 3.68 2.07
CA LYS A 100 10.96 4.81 1.59
C LYS A 100 10.16 5.63 0.58
N PRO A 101 10.40 6.95 0.45
CA PRO A 101 9.78 7.75 -0.59
C PRO A 101 10.01 7.13 -1.97
N PHE A 102 8.93 6.93 -2.73
CA PHE A 102 9.02 6.41 -4.08
C PHE A 102 9.51 7.51 -5.02
N ARG A 103 10.66 7.29 -5.67
CA ARG A 103 11.24 8.22 -6.65
C ARG A 103 10.96 7.70 -8.07
N SER A 104 10.05 8.34 -8.79
CA SER A 104 9.79 8.08 -10.22
C SER A 104 10.55 9.09 -11.07
N THR A 105 11.04 8.69 -12.26
CA THR A 105 11.66 9.63 -13.21
C THR A 105 10.63 10.61 -13.79
N THR A 106 9.37 10.19 -13.87
CA THR A 106 8.22 11.06 -14.24
C THR A 106 7.93 12.19 -13.24
N SER A 107 8.32 12.02 -11.98
CA SER A 107 8.21 13.06 -10.95
C SER A 107 9.22 14.20 -11.15
N LEU A 108 10.35 13.95 -11.82
CA LEU A 108 11.36 14.98 -12.11
C LEU A 108 10.95 15.88 -13.29
N ALA A 109 10.28 15.32 -14.30
CA ALA A 109 9.93 16.07 -15.53
C ALA A 109 8.72 17.02 -15.37
N SER A 110 7.90 16.81 -14.34
CA SER A 110 6.60 17.51 -14.21
C SER A 110 6.67 18.84 -13.47
N GLY A 111 7.81 19.20 -12.84
CA GLY A 111 7.91 20.38 -11.95
C GLY A 111 6.99 20.32 -10.70
N VAL A 112 6.13 19.30 -10.61
CA VAL A 112 5.32 18.96 -9.45
C VAL A 112 6.22 18.21 -8.49
N GLY A 113 6.47 18.81 -7.33
CA GLY A 113 7.43 18.36 -6.33
C GLY A 113 7.45 16.86 -6.08
N THR A 114 8.63 16.38 -5.68
CA THR A 114 8.91 15.02 -5.25
C THR A 114 7.73 14.47 -4.43
N SER A 115 7.23 13.28 -4.78
CA SER A 115 6.28 12.57 -3.93
C SER A 115 7.02 12.09 -2.69
N ASP A 116 7.31 13.01 -1.78
CA ASP A 116 8.19 12.77 -0.63
C ASP A 116 7.60 11.80 0.40
N ASP A 117 6.39 11.27 0.17
CA ASP A 117 5.88 10.00 0.71
C ASP A 117 4.46 9.74 0.16
N PHE A 118 4.34 8.91 -0.88
CA PHE A 118 3.04 8.53 -1.46
C PHE A 118 2.08 7.97 -0.40
N PHE A 119 2.58 7.15 0.53
CA PHE A 119 1.73 6.55 1.56
C PHE A 119 1.21 7.61 2.52
N ARG A 120 2.06 8.54 2.98
CA ARG A 120 1.61 9.69 3.79
C ARG A 120 0.57 10.53 3.08
N GLU A 121 0.72 10.77 1.77
CA GLU A 121 -0.32 11.46 1.00
C GLU A 121 -1.63 10.66 1.00
N MET A 122 -1.58 9.34 0.79
CA MET A 122 -2.78 8.49 0.77
C MET A 122 -3.51 8.44 2.11
N VAL A 123 -2.81 8.65 3.24
CA VAL A 123 -3.45 8.79 4.55
C VAL A 123 -4.43 9.98 4.55
N GLU A 124 -4.13 11.08 3.87
CA GLU A 124 -5.03 12.25 3.78
C GLU A 124 -6.34 11.96 3.03
N TYR A 125 -6.37 10.92 2.19
CA TYR A 125 -7.59 10.46 1.52
C TYR A 125 -8.44 9.51 2.40
N MET A 126 -7.98 9.18 3.61
CA MET A 126 -8.72 8.32 4.54
C MET A 126 -9.66 9.12 5.46
N PRO A 127 -10.79 8.52 5.88
CA PRO A 127 -11.64 9.08 6.93
C PRO A 127 -10.84 9.46 8.18
N ARG A 128 -11.21 10.58 8.81
CA ARG A 128 -10.48 11.13 9.97
C ARG A 128 -10.26 10.11 11.09
N HIS A 129 -11.26 9.27 11.38
CA HIS A 129 -11.16 8.27 12.44
C HIS A 129 -10.11 7.18 12.12
N HIS A 130 -9.97 6.79 10.85
CA HIS A 130 -8.94 5.85 10.43
C HIS A 130 -7.55 6.47 10.53
N ARG A 131 -7.38 7.73 10.13
CA ARG A 131 -6.12 8.45 10.31
C ARG A 131 -5.69 8.52 11.77
N ARG A 132 -6.61 8.91 12.66
CA ARG A 132 -6.36 8.95 14.11
C ARG A 132 -5.95 7.59 14.66
N LEU A 133 -6.60 6.51 14.20
CA LEU A 133 -6.22 5.16 14.57
C LEU A 133 -4.78 4.86 14.15
N LEU A 134 -4.43 5.07 12.87
CA LEU A 134 -3.07 4.83 12.37
C LEU A 134 -2.02 5.64 13.16
N SER A 135 -2.28 6.92 13.42
CA SER A 135 -1.39 7.76 14.23
C SER A 135 -1.20 7.19 15.64
N SER A 136 -2.25 6.67 16.28
CA SER A 136 -2.14 6.10 17.63
C SER A 136 -1.26 4.86 17.71
N PHE A 137 -1.14 4.10 16.62
CA PHE A 137 -0.21 2.97 16.54
C PHE A 137 1.20 3.41 16.15
N ALA A 138 1.33 4.42 15.27
CA ALA A 138 2.63 4.91 14.82
C ALA A 138 3.45 5.60 15.93
N THR A 139 2.80 6.10 16.99
CA THR A 139 3.47 6.70 18.16
C THR A 139 3.96 5.69 19.19
N ARG A 140 3.61 4.41 19.04
CA ARG A 140 4.01 3.34 19.97
C ARG A 140 5.38 2.80 19.61
N GLU A 141 6.00 2.08 20.55
CA GLU A 141 7.23 1.35 20.29
C GLU A 141 7.04 0.38 19.13
N ASN A 142 7.99 0.37 18.21
CA ASN A 142 7.89 -0.44 17.01
C ASN A 142 7.94 -1.93 17.37
N LEU A 143 6.92 -2.69 16.96
CA LEU A 143 6.81 -4.12 17.23
C LEU A 143 8.05 -4.89 16.78
N ARG A 144 8.56 -4.58 15.59
CA ARG A 144 9.75 -5.23 15.04
C ARG A 144 10.93 -4.97 15.97
N ASP A 145 11.16 -3.72 16.37
CA ASP A 145 12.31 -3.37 17.22
C ASP A 145 12.22 -4.06 18.60
N LEU A 146 11.02 -4.16 19.17
CA LEU A 146 10.76 -4.91 20.41
C LEU A 146 11.06 -6.39 20.26
N ILE A 147 10.57 -7.03 19.20
CA ILE A 147 10.84 -8.44 18.94
C ILE A 147 12.35 -8.60 18.72
N MET A 148 13.02 -7.73 17.97
CA MET A 148 14.48 -7.71 17.74
C MET A 148 15.32 -7.68 19.00
N SER A 149 14.88 -7.05 20.08
CA SER A 149 15.57 -7.13 21.38
C SER A 149 15.61 -8.54 22.00
N THR A 150 14.86 -9.48 21.44
CA THR A 150 14.73 -10.87 21.90
C THR A 150 15.46 -11.89 21.01
N VAL A 151 16.23 -11.46 20.00
CA VAL A 151 16.98 -12.37 19.10
C VAL A 151 17.96 -13.21 19.92
N GLY A 152 18.16 -14.48 19.53
CA GLY A 152 19.16 -15.37 20.11
C GLY A 152 18.77 -15.96 21.47
N LYS A 153 17.59 -15.62 21.99
CA LYS A 153 17.07 -16.11 23.27
C LYS A 153 16.04 -17.23 23.00
N PRO A 154 16.33 -18.50 23.31
CA PRO A 154 15.47 -19.63 22.97
C PRO A 154 14.03 -19.52 23.51
N TYR A 155 13.87 -18.87 24.67
CA TYR A 155 12.57 -18.61 25.29
C TYR A 155 11.59 -17.86 24.38
N TYR A 156 12.07 -17.02 23.45
CA TYR A 156 11.22 -16.21 22.57
C TYR A 156 11.06 -16.80 21.16
N ALA A 157 11.54 -18.03 20.91
CA ALA A 157 11.53 -18.62 19.57
C ALA A 157 10.13 -18.71 18.93
N GLY A 158 9.08 -18.93 19.73
CA GLY A 158 7.69 -18.94 19.27
C GLY A 158 7.22 -17.57 18.76
N LEU A 159 7.40 -16.53 19.57
CA LEU A 159 7.13 -15.13 19.22
C LEU A 159 7.81 -14.74 17.90
N TRP A 160 9.08 -15.11 17.75
CA TRP A 160 9.87 -14.91 16.54
C TRP A 160 9.26 -15.55 15.31
N LYS A 161 8.91 -16.84 15.44
CA LYS A 161 8.29 -17.61 14.37
C LYS A 161 6.96 -16.99 13.97
N ALA A 162 6.12 -16.60 14.94
CA ALA A 162 4.82 -16.00 14.68
C ALA A 162 4.94 -14.66 13.94
N TYR A 163 5.87 -13.79 14.35
CA TYR A 163 6.15 -12.52 13.65
C TYR A 163 6.61 -12.76 12.22
N ARG A 164 7.61 -13.64 12.03
CA ARG A 164 8.13 -13.99 10.70
C ARG A 164 7.02 -14.48 9.79
N THR A 165 6.23 -15.44 10.26
CA THR A 165 5.11 -15.99 9.49
C THR A 165 4.08 -14.92 9.14
N ALA A 166 3.70 -14.04 10.07
CA ALA A 166 2.75 -12.96 9.78
C ALA A 166 3.26 -12.00 8.69
N THR A 167 4.54 -11.62 8.75
CA THR A 167 5.15 -10.72 7.75
C THR A 167 5.34 -11.42 6.40
N GLU A 168 5.70 -12.71 6.37
CA GLU A 168 5.74 -13.53 5.15
C GLU A 168 4.36 -13.62 4.49
N ARG A 169 3.27 -13.78 5.26
CA ARG A 169 1.91 -13.74 4.71
C ARG A 169 1.58 -12.38 4.08
N LEU A 170 2.09 -11.28 4.64
CA LEU A 170 1.92 -9.96 4.04
C LEU A 170 2.70 -9.83 2.71
N VAL A 171 3.90 -10.41 2.62
CA VAL A 171 4.65 -10.49 1.36
C VAL A 171 3.85 -11.27 0.30
N GLU A 172 3.28 -12.42 0.66
CA GLU A 172 2.47 -13.22 -0.25
C GLU A 172 1.20 -12.49 -0.72
N LEU A 173 0.53 -11.76 0.18
CA LEU A 173 -0.60 -10.92 -0.20
C LEU A 173 -0.18 -9.83 -1.21
N ARG A 174 0.99 -9.21 -1.03
CA ARG A 174 1.55 -8.23 -1.98
C ARG A 174 1.92 -8.89 -3.31
N ASN A 175 2.47 -10.11 -3.31
CA ASN A 175 2.73 -10.89 -4.52
C ASN A 175 1.43 -11.18 -5.29
N SER A 176 0.38 -11.63 -4.61
CA SER A 176 -0.93 -11.86 -5.23
C SER A 176 -1.52 -10.56 -5.80
N HIS A 177 -1.42 -9.45 -5.09
CA HIS A 177 -1.85 -8.15 -5.60
C HIS A 177 -1.09 -7.76 -6.89
N MET A 178 0.24 -8.00 -6.96
CA MET A 178 1.01 -7.78 -8.19
C MET A 178 0.53 -8.67 -9.34
N ARG A 179 0.19 -9.94 -9.08
CA ARG A 179 -0.40 -10.85 -10.10
C ARG A 179 -1.75 -10.35 -10.60
N ILE A 180 -2.61 -9.86 -9.69
CA ILE A 180 -3.88 -9.21 -10.06
C ILE A 180 -3.61 -7.98 -10.94
N VAL A 181 -2.70 -7.10 -10.54
CA VAL A 181 -2.33 -5.91 -11.33
C VAL A 181 -1.81 -6.29 -12.72
N ALA A 182 -0.98 -7.34 -12.82
CA ALA A 182 -0.54 -7.83 -14.12
C ALA A 182 -1.71 -8.27 -15.01
N ARG A 183 -2.63 -9.07 -14.46
CA ARG A 183 -3.78 -9.61 -15.21
C ARG A 183 -4.83 -8.56 -15.56
N TYR A 184 -5.09 -7.60 -14.68
CA TYR A 184 -6.19 -6.63 -14.82
C TYR A 184 -5.78 -5.28 -15.39
N ILE A 185 -4.47 -4.99 -15.43
CA ILE A 185 -3.96 -3.70 -15.92
C ILE A 185 -2.97 -3.91 -17.05
N ILE A 186 -1.92 -4.71 -16.84
CA ILE A 186 -0.82 -4.82 -17.79
C ILE A 186 -1.24 -5.58 -19.04
N VAL A 187 -1.89 -6.74 -18.88
CA VAL A 187 -2.33 -7.55 -20.02
C VAL A 187 -3.32 -6.76 -20.91
N PRO A 188 -4.43 -6.19 -20.39
CA PRO A 188 -5.35 -5.41 -21.22
C PRO A 188 -4.72 -4.15 -21.84
N SER A 189 -3.76 -3.53 -21.17
CA SER A 189 -3.10 -2.33 -21.73
C SER A 189 -2.28 -2.59 -22.98
N ARG A 190 -1.83 -3.83 -23.23
CA ARG A 190 -1.03 -4.16 -24.42
C ARG A 190 -1.85 -4.13 -25.69
N THR A 191 -3.16 -4.30 -25.57
CA THR A 191 -4.12 -4.26 -26.68
C THR A 191 -4.80 -2.90 -26.79
N ASP A 192 -4.61 -2.01 -25.81
CA ASP A 192 -5.17 -0.66 -25.81
C ASP A 192 -4.23 0.32 -26.52
N ARG A 193 -4.66 0.84 -27.68
CA ARG A 193 -3.90 1.83 -28.45
C ARG A 193 -3.82 3.20 -27.76
N ASN A 194 -4.69 3.45 -26.79
CA ASN A 194 -4.74 4.70 -26.00
C ASN A 194 -4.15 4.51 -24.60
N ALA A 195 -3.39 3.44 -24.35
CA ALA A 195 -2.73 3.24 -23.07
C ALA A 195 -1.77 4.41 -22.78
N GLU A 196 -2.02 5.14 -21.69
CA GLU A 196 -1.09 6.15 -21.19
C GLU A 196 0.15 5.45 -20.60
N ILE A 197 1.21 5.40 -21.40
CA ILE A 197 2.54 4.92 -21.02
C ILE A 197 3.37 6.15 -20.66
N GLY A 198 3.68 6.34 -19.37
CA GLY A 198 4.65 7.34 -18.93
C GLY A 198 6.09 6.84 -19.15
N GLY A 199 7.09 7.69 -18.90
CA GLY A 199 8.50 7.34 -19.04
C GLY A 199 8.96 6.13 -18.22
N ASP A 200 8.27 5.83 -17.10
CA ASP A 200 8.50 4.66 -16.24
C ASP A 200 7.52 3.48 -16.49
N GLY A 201 6.74 3.53 -17.57
CA GLY A 201 5.73 2.53 -17.93
C GLY A 201 4.30 2.91 -17.58
N LEU A 202 3.45 1.91 -17.28
CA LEU A 202 2.03 2.10 -17.02
C LEU A 202 1.78 2.86 -15.70
N ILE A 203 0.96 3.89 -15.79
CA ILE A 203 0.58 4.71 -14.64
C ILE A 203 -0.66 4.11 -13.95
N GLY A 204 -0.58 3.88 -12.64
CA GLY A 204 -1.72 3.50 -11.80
C GLY A 204 -2.73 4.64 -11.68
N THR A 205 -3.97 4.35 -11.26
CA THR A 205 -5.00 5.38 -11.01
C THR A 205 -4.61 6.38 -9.92
N GLY A 206 -3.75 5.97 -8.98
CA GLY A 206 -3.12 6.83 -7.99
C GLY A 206 -1.96 7.69 -8.52
N SER A 207 -1.72 7.70 -9.83
CA SER A 207 -0.64 8.43 -10.51
C SER A 207 0.76 8.03 -10.04
N THR A 208 1.02 6.72 -9.91
CA THR A 208 2.34 6.14 -9.62
C THR A 208 2.76 5.18 -10.73
N ALA A 209 4.07 5.03 -10.95
CA ALA A 209 4.61 3.98 -11.82
C ALA A 209 4.30 2.62 -11.21
N LEU A 210 3.36 1.90 -11.82
CA LEU A 210 2.59 0.85 -11.16
C LEU A 210 3.45 -0.33 -10.67
N ILE A 211 4.24 -0.93 -11.56
CA ILE A 211 5.06 -2.10 -11.22
C ILE A 211 6.24 -1.75 -10.30
N PRO A 212 7.04 -0.70 -10.58
CA PRO A 212 8.13 -0.33 -9.69
C PRO A 212 7.66 -0.01 -8.27
N PHE A 213 6.53 0.72 -8.13
CA PHE A 213 5.97 1.05 -6.83
C PHE A 213 5.55 -0.19 -6.03
N LEU A 214 4.79 -1.10 -6.65
CA LEU A 214 4.34 -2.32 -5.99
C LEU A 214 5.52 -3.24 -5.64
N ARG A 215 6.54 -3.30 -6.50
CA ARG A 215 7.77 -4.07 -6.25
C ARG A 215 8.53 -3.51 -5.05
N GLN A 216 8.71 -2.19 -4.97
CA GLN A 216 9.36 -1.55 -3.83
C GLN A 216 8.61 -1.88 -2.53
N SER A 217 7.29 -1.66 -2.51
CA SER A 217 6.44 -1.93 -1.35
C SER A 217 6.56 -3.39 -0.89
N ARG A 218 6.53 -4.36 -1.81
CA ARG A 218 6.77 -5.78 -1.48
C ARG A 218 8.16 -6.03 -0.91
N ASN A 219 9.20 -5.51 -1.55
CA ASN A 219 10.59 -5.71 -1.10
C ASN A 219 10.81 -5.14 0.31
N GLU A 220 10.24 -3.97 0.61
CA GLU A 220 10.32 -3.36 1.95
C GLU A 220 9.62 -4.22 3.00
N THR A 221 8.52 -4.91 2.67
CA THR A 221 7.93 -5.92 3.57
C THR A 221 8.83 -7.12 3.74
N PHE A 222 9.42 -7.61 2.66
CA PHE A 222 10.33 -8.76 2.72
C PHE A 222 11.56 -8.45 3.57
N HIS A 223 12.14 -7.25 3.46
CA HIS A 223 13.24 -6.82 4.33
C HIS A 223 12.81 -6.57 5.79
N ALA A 224 11.51 -6.44 6.07
CA ALA A 224 11.03 -6.47 7.46
C ALA A 224 11.08 -7.89 8.07
N VAL A 225 11.07 -8.93 7.21
CA VAL A 225 11.29 -10.34 7.55
C VAL A 225 12.78 -10.65 7.65
N GLU A 226 13.59 -10.13 6.71
CA GLU A 226 15.02 -10.40 6.66
C GLU A 226 15.78 -9.61 7.71
N PHE A 227 16.51 -10.38 8.51
CA PHE A 227 17.54 -9.88 9.39
C PHE A 227 18.77 -9.71 8.50
N ASP A 228 19.13 -8.50 8.14
CA ASP A 228 20.55 -8.27 7.88
C ASP A 228 21.23 -8.53 9.23
N ALA A 229 21.85 -9.72 9.33
CA ALA A 229 22.76 -10.06 10.39
C ALA A 229 23.89 -9.02 10.36
N VAL A 230 23.82 -8.06 11.28
CA VAL A 230 24.94 -7.22 11.68
C VAL A 230 25.44 -7.74 13.01
#